data_AF-A0A922NWX1-F1
#
_entry.id   AF-A0A922NWX1-F1
#
_cell.length_a   1.000
_cell.length_b   1.000
_cell.length_c   1.000
_cell.angle_alpha   90.00
_cell.angle_beta   90.00
_cell.angle_gamma   90.00
#
_symmetry.space_group_name_H-M   'P 1'
#
loop_
_entity.id
_entity.type
_entity.pdbx_description
1 polymer ?
#
loop_
_entity_poly.entity_id
_entity_poly.type
_entity_poly.pdbx_seq_one_letter_code
_entity_poly.pdbx_strand_id
1 'polypeptide(L)'
;MYETKKARTAQDAGDRLVAGHASEDPFPAAFKATRMPMIITDPRQDDNPIIFSNRAFSELTGYSQQELVGRNCRLLQGPGRSLESTSQAGSG
;
A
#
# COMPACT_ATOMS: atom_id res chain seq x y z
N MET A 1 -10.36 27.01 18.95
CA MET A 1 -10.81 26.55 17.61
C MET A 1 -10.00 25.31 17.30
N TYR A 2 -10.60 24.12 17.39
CA TYR A 2 -9.90 22.90 17.00
C TYR A 2 -9.98 22.82 15.48
N GLU A 3 -8.87 23.15 14.81
CA GLU A 3 -8.68 22.73 13.43
C GLU A 3 -8.73 21.21 13.42
N THR A 4 -9.82 20.68 12.86
CA THR A 4 -9.95 19.28 12.51
C THR A 4 -8.76 18.97 11.60
N LYS A 5 -7.70 18.36 12.15
CA LYS A 5 -6.62 17.76 11.36
C LYS A 5 -7.30 16.74 10.46
N LYS A 6 -7.60 17.16 9.22
CA LYS A 6 -8.21 16.35 8.18
C LYS A 6 -7.49 15.00 8.21
N ALA A 7 -8.24 13.93 8.51
CA ALA A 7 -7.68 12.59 8.60
C ALA A 7 -6.83 12.35 7.33
N ARG A 8 -5.55 12.07 7.51
CA ARG A 8 -4.62 11.83 6.40
C ARG A 8 -5.12 10.58 5.68
N THR A 9 -5.62 10.73 4.45
CA THR A 9 -6.06 9.59 3.66
C THR A 9 -4.86 8.91 3.00
N ALA A 10 -5.02 7.64 2.64
CA ALA A 10 -3.99 6.90 1.94
C ALA A 10 -3.64 7.54 0.58
N GLN A 11 -4.65 8.07 -0.13
CA GLN A 11 -4.44 8.88 -1.32
C GLN A 11 -3.59 10.13 -1.02
N ASP A 12 -3.95 10.94 -0.01
CA ASP A 12 -3.18 12.14 0.32
C ASP A 12 -1.71 11.83 0.66
N ALA A 13 -1.46 10.69 1.33
CA ALA A 13 -0.11 10.23 1.65
C ALA A 13 0.66 9.79 0.39
N GLY A 14 0.00 9.05 -0.50
CA GLY A 14 0.54 8.64 -1.79
C GLY A 14 0.87 9.84 -2.69
N ASP A 15 -0.05 10.80 -2.78
CA ASP A 15 0.11 12.00 -3.59
C ASP A 15 1.32 12.82 -3.12
N ARG A 16 1.53 12.97 -1.82
CA ARG A 16 2.72 13.65 -1.28
C ARG A 16 4.02 12.90 -1.56
N LEU A 17 3.98 11.57 -1.55
CA LEU A 17 5.14 10.74 -1.89
C LEU A 17 5.52 10.93 -3.36
N VAL A 18 4.54 11.10 -4.25
CA VAL A 18 4.79 11.24 -5.70
C VAL A 18 4.86 12.70 -6.18
N ALA A 19 4.47 13.67 -5.35
CA ALA A 19 4.47 15.10 -5.65
C ALA A 19 5.87 15.74 -5.60
N GLY A 20 6.90 15.00 -5.18
CA GLY A 20 8.28 15.38 -5.51
C GLY A 20 8.38 15.55 -7.03
N HIS A 21 8.91 16.69 -7.50
CA HIS A 21 9.05 16.96 -8.92
C HIS A 21 9.72 15.74 -9.57
N ALA A 22 9.02 15.08 -10.50
CA ALA A 22 9.43 13.76 -11.02
C ALA A 22 10.81 13.76 -11.71
N SER A 23 11.36 14.95 -11.97
CA SER A 23 12.71 15.18 -12.49
C SER A 23 13.80 15.27 -11.42
N GLU A 24 13.45 15.47 -10.14
CA GLU A 24 14.37 15.73 -9.03
C GLU A 24 14.25 14.73 -7.86
N ASP A 25 13.16 13.98 -7.76
CA ASP A 25 13.01 12.96 -6.71
C ASP A 25 13.42 11.56 -7.22
N PRO A 26 14.58 11.01 -6.80
CA PRO A 26 15.08 9.73 -7.29
C PRO A 26 14.19 8.56 -6.85
N PHE A 27 13.39 8.71 -5.79
CA PHE A 27 12.61 7.61 -5.23
C PHE A 27 11.42 7.23 -6.12
N PRO A 28 10.45 8.11 -6.45
CA PRO A 28 9.36 7.79 -7.35
C PRO A 28 9.84 7.33 -8.74
N ALA A 29 10.92 7.93 -9.25
CA ALA A 29 11.51 7.55 -10.52
C ALA A 29 12.07 6.12 -10.50
N ALA A 30 12.82 5.76 -9.46
CA ALA A 30 13.35 4.40 -9.29
C ALA A 30 12.23 3.36 -9.15
N PHE A 31 11.18 3.65 -8.37
CA PHE A 31 10.02 2.78 -8.18
C PHE A 31 9.20 2.58 -9.47
N LYS A 32 9.17 3.58 -10.35
CA LYS A 32 8.50 3.49 -11.67
C LYS A 32 9.37 2.81 -12.72
N ALA A 33 10.68 2.95 -12.66
CA ALA A 33 11.62 2.40 -13.64
C ALA A 33 11.89 0.90 -13.44
N THR A 34 11.77 0.40 -12.19
CA THR A 34 11.95 -1.02 -11.90
C THR A 34 10.81 -1.87 -12.47
N ARG A 35 11.18 -3.03 -13.02
CA ARG A 35 10.23 -4.07 -13.46
C ARG A 35 9.77 -4.98 -12.32
N MET A 36 10.26 -4.78 -11.11
CA MET A 36 9.83 -5.55 -9.94
C MET A 36 8.51 -4.99 -9.39
N PRO A 37 7.53 -5.86 -9.06
CA PRO A 37 6.33 -5.48 -8.33
C PRO A 37 6.65 -4.84 -6.98
N MET A 38 6.15 -3.62 -6.73
CA MET A 38 6.40 -2.88 -5.48
C MET A 38 5.16 -2.13 -4.99
N ILE A 39 5.07 -2.04 -3.67
CA ILE A 39 4.06 -1.26 -2.93
C ILE A 39 4.72 -0.53 -1.75
N ILE A 40 4.09 0.56 -1.32
CA ILE A 40 4.46 1.29 -0.10
C ILE A 40 3.20 1.41 0.75
N THR A 41 3.35 1.18 2.06
CA THR A 41 2.27 1.23 3.05
C THR A 41 2.58 2.25 4.13
N ASP A 42 1.56 2.71 4.85
CA ASP A 42 1.73 3.62 5.98
C ASP A 42 1.19 3.01 7.28
N PRO A 43 2.05 2.48 8.17
CA PRO A 43 1.62 1.86 9.42
C PRO A 43 1.11 2.87 10.46
N ARG A 44 1.21 4.18 10.17
CA ARG A 44 0.66 5.24 11.03
C ARG A 44 -0.82 5.53 10.73
N GLN A 45 -1.35 4.95 9.66
CA GLN A 45 -2.77 5.00 9.31
C GLN A 45 -3.45 3.71 9.77
N ASP A 46 -4.76 3.81 10.00
CA ASP A 46 -5.58 2.69 10.43
C ASP A 46 -5.49 1.55 9.40
N ASP A 47 -5.30 0.34 9.91
CA ASP A 47 -5.15 -0.88 9.11
C ASP A 47 -3.93 -0.96 8.15
N ASN A 48 -2.91 -0.11 8.31
CA ASN A 48 -1.68 -0.10 7.49
C ASN A 48 -1.96 -0.16 5.96
N PRO A 49 -2.62 0.87 5.40
CA PRO A 49 -3.07 0.85 4.02
C PRO A 49 -1.90 1.03 3.06
N ILE A 50 -2.05 0.49 1.85
CA ILE A 50 -1.21 0.80 0.71
C ILE A 50 -1.42 2.27 0.35
N ILE A 51 -0.34 3.04 0.29
CA ILE A 51 -0.32 4.44 -0.14
C ILE A 51 0.23 4.61 -1.55
N PHE A 52 0.91 3.59 -2.08
CA PHE A 52 1.42 3.58 -3.45
C PHE A 52 1.59 2.14 -3.96
N SER A 53 1.29 1.92 -5.24
CA SER A 53 1.64 0.72 -5.99
C SER A 53 2.22 1.10 -7.34
N ASN A 54 3.27 0.41 -7.77
CA ASN A 54 3.81 0.59 -9.11
C ASN A 54 3.02 -0.22 -10.17
N ARG A 55 3.26 0.09 -11.44
CA ARG A 55 2.58 -0.57 -12.57
C ARG A 55 2.84 -2.08 -12.59
N ALA A 56 4.08 -2.50 -12.34
CA ALA A 56 4.46 -3.92 -12.33
C ALA A 56 3.66 -4.72 -11.29
N PHE A 57 3.33 -4.12 -10.15
CA PHE A 57 2.48 -4.75 -9.13
C PHE A 57 1.03 -4.90 -9.56
N SER A 58 0.46 -3.87 -10.18
CA SER A 58 -0.88 -3.96 -10.77
C SER A 58 -0.93 -5.03 -11.87
N GLU A 59 0.09 -5.12 -12.72
CA GLU A 59 0.16 -6.14 -13.77
C GLU A 59 0.32 -7.56 -13.19
N LEU A 60 1.10 -7.73 -12.12
CA LEU A 60 1.26 -9.03 -11.45
C LEU A 60 -0.05 -9.51 -10.81
N THR A 61 -0.76 -8.61 -10.13
CA THR A 61 -1.90 -8.97 -9.27
C THR A 61 -3.24 -8.90 -9.99
N GLY A 62 -3.33 -8.13 -11.08
CA GLY A 62 -4.57 -7.84 -11.79
C GLY A 62 -5.41 -6.72 -11.16
N TYR A 63 -5.03 -6.19 -10.00
CA TYR A 63 -5.72 -5.08 -9.36
C TYR A 63 -5.23 -3.73 -9.88
N SER A 64 -6.18 -2.83 -10.15
CA SER A 64 -5.86 -1.44 -10.45
C SER A 64 -5.29 -0.72 -9.21
N GLN A 65 -4.52 0.35 -9.43
CA GLN A 65 -4.04 1.18 -8.33
C GLN A 65 -5.18 1.74 -7.48
N GLN A 66 -6.33 2.03 -8.08
CA GLN A 66 -7.53 2.53 -7.40
C GLN A 66 -8.14 1.49 -6.44
N GLU A 67 -8.03 0.20 -6.79
CA GLU A 67 -8.48 -0.89 -5.93
C GLU A 67 -7.46 -1.23 -4.83
N LEU A 68 -6.18 -0.86 -5.02
CA LEU A 68 -5.10 -1.15 -4.08
C LEU A 68 -4.91 -0.05 -3.03
N VAL A 69 -4.86 1.22 -3.44
CA VAL A 69 -4.59 2.34 -2.55
C VAL A 69 -5.71 2.49 -1.52
N GLY A 70 -5.34 2.63 -0.24
CA GLY A 70 -6.27 2.67 0.88
C GLY A 70 -6.67 1.30 1.43
N ARG A 71 -6.18 0.20 0.85
CA ARG A 71 -6.45 -1.17 1.33
C ARG A 71 -5.21 -1.76 1.97
N ASN A 72 -5.40 -2.63 2.95
CA ASN A 72 -4.30 -3.44 3.47
C ASN A 72 -3.92 -4.56 2.50
N CYS A 73 -2.63 -4.84 2.34
CA CYS A 73 -2.07 -5.86 1.44
C CYS A 73 -2.61 -7.27 1.61
N ARG A 74 -3.24 -7.59 2.76
CA ARG A 74 -3.92 -8.87 2.97
C ARG A 74 -5.00 -9.16 1.94
N LEU A 75 -5.45 -8.16 1.18
CA LEU A 75 -6.35 -8.32 0.03
C LEU A 75 -5.86 -9.37 -0.98
N LEU A 76 -4.54 -9.61 -1.08
CA LEU A 76 -3.93 -10.60 -1.97
C LEU A 76 -4.06 -12.05 -1.48
N GLN A 77 -4.52 -12.26 -0.24
CA GLN A 77 -4.62 -13.60 0.36
C GLN A 77 -5.86 -14.38 -0.12
N GLY A 78 -6.70 -13.78 -0.98
CA GLY A 78 -7.93 -14.37 -1.50
C GLY A 78 -9.05 -14.47 -0.45
N PRO A 79 -10.29 -14.80 -0.86
CA PRO A 79 -11.45 -14.94 0.04
C PRO A 79 -11.36 -16.12 1.04
N GLY A 80 -10.21 -16.79 1.14
CA GLY A 80 -10.03 -18.00 1.97
C GLY A 80 -9.25 -17.81 3.26
N ARG A 81 -8.75 -16.60 3.59
CA ARG A 81 -8.04 -16.37 4.84
C ARG A 81 -8.82 -15.44 5.77
N SER A 82 -9.96 -15.95 6.25
CA SER A 82 -10.47 -15.56 7.55
C SER A 82 -9.39 -15.87 8.60
N LEU A 83 -9.31 -15.04 9.64
CA LEU A 83 -8.38 -15.18 10.76
C LEU A 83 -8.71 -16.44 11.59
N GLU A 84 -8.49 -17.63 11.04
CA GLU A 84 -8.33 -18.81 11.87
C GLU A 84 -6.91 -18.76 12.39
N SER A 85 -6.79 -18.28 13.63
CA SER A 85 -5.56 -18.29 14.42
C SER A 85 -4.88 -19.64 14.27
N THR A 86 -3.69 -19.66 13.69
CA THR A 86 -2.79 -20.83 13.76
C THR A 86 -2.26 -20.93 15.18
N SER A 87 -3.10 -21.43 16.09
CA SER A 87 -2.71 -21.98 17.39
C SER A 87 -2.63 -23.49 17.26
N GLN A 88 -1.61 -23.98 16.56
CA GLN A 88 -1.10 -25.33 16.78
C GLN A 88 0.39 -25.17 17.11
N ALA A 89 0.65 -24.79 18.36
CA ALA A 89 1.94 -25.05 18.98
C ALA A 89 2.01 -26.56 19.24
N GLY A 90 3.16 -27.14 18.89
CA GLY A 90 3.35 -28.58 18.73
C GLY A 90 3.01 -29.42 19.96
N SER A 91 2.30 -30.51 19.70
CA SER A 91 2.38 -31.73 20.49
C SER A 91 3.45 -32.62 19.86
N GLY A 92 4.63 -32.60 20.46
CA GLY A 92 5.69 -33.60 20.29
C GLY A 92 6.16 -34.03 21.67
#